data_AF-A0ABC8UY38-F1
#
_entry.id   AF-A0ABC8UY38-F1
#
_cell.length_a   1.000
_cell.length_b   1.000
_cell.length_c   1.000
_cell.angle_alpha   90.00
_cell.angle_beta   90.00
_cell.angle_gamma   90.00
#
_symmetry.space_group_name_H-M   'P 1'
#
loop_
_entity.id
_entity.type
_entity.pdbx_description
1 polymer ?
#
loop_
_entity_poly.entity_id
_entity_poly.type
_entity_poly.pdbx_seq_one_letter_code
_entity_poly.pdbx_strand_id
1 'polypeptide(L)'
;MAELISTKIAQQPSDKPALRLKILFNLYNLLENPYSRFFVYMKALNLAVNGKVTENIVPSFKKMDSFLREWNVGIKDQRELFLTISNVLTENKSSAKDSFKFLTKYLATFSGEDAHTMGEAKEEAVRTIIEFVKAPDMFQCYAWHGSINNLPIGICPYTEAGGITSELFRTSSTD
;
A
#
# COMPACT_ATOMS: atom_id res chain seq x y z
N MET A 1 -21.33 -13.40 -13.02
CA MET A 1 -21.49 -14.73 -12.36
C MET A 1 -20.41 -14.99 -11.30
N ALA A 2 -19.13 -14.76 -11.61
CA ALA A 2 -18.02 -14.92 -10.65
C ALA A 2 -18.18 -14.08 -9.36
N GLU A 3 -18.76 -12.89 -9.47
CA GLU A 3 -19.05 -11.98 -8.35
C GLU A 3 -20.02 -12.59 -7.32
N LEU A 4 -21.07 -13.26 -7.80
CA LEU A 4 -22.05 -13.93 -6.93
C LEU A 4 -21.43 -15.13 -6.22
N ILE A 5 -20.62 -15.91 -6.94
CA ILE A 5 -19.95 -17.10 -6.40
C ILE A 5 -18.94 -16.68 -5.32
N SER A 6 -18.06 -15.71 -5.63
CA SER A 6 -17.07 -15.21 -4.68
C SER A 6 -17.70 -14.57 -3.45
N THR A 7 -18.78 -13.83 -3.62
CA THR A 7 -19.53 -13.24 -2.49
C THR A 7 -20.12 -14.33 -1.58
N LYS A 8 -20.76 -15.36 -2.15
CA LYS A 8 -21.28 -16.49 -1.36
C LYS A 8 -20.17 -17.22 -0.60
N ILE A 9 -19.03 -17.47 -1.24
CA ILE A 9 -17.88 -18.14 -0.59
C ILE A 9 -17.35 -17.29 0.56
N ALA A 10 -17.23 -15.97 0.38
CA ALA A 10 -16.77 -15.07 1.42
C ALA A 10 -17.73 -15.01 2.63
N GLN A 11 -19.04 -15.02 2.37
CA GLN A 11 -20.10 -14.92 3.40
C GLN A 11 -20.42 -16.24 4.12
N GLN A 12 -19.93 -17.39 3.64
CA GLN A 12 -20.22 -18.67 4.28
C GLN A 12 -19.77 -18.68 5.76
N PRO A 13 -20.63 -19.08 6.71
CA PRO A 13 -20.35 -19.05 8.16
C PRO A 13 -19.41 -20.19 8.63
N SER A 14 -18.49 -20.65 7.79
CA SER A 14 -17.58 -21.76 8.09
C SER A 14 -16.29 -21.26 8.77
N ASP A 15 -15.83 -21.92 9.82
CA ASP A 15 -14.57 -21.59 10.53
C ASP A 15 -13.27 -21.92 9.76
N LYS A 16 -13.34 -22.09 8.44
CA LYS A 16 -12.17 -22.42 7.59
C LYS A 16 -11.84 -21.29 6.60
N PRO A 17 -11.40 -20.11 7.07
CA PRO A 17 -11.10 -18.97 6.20
C PRO A 17 -9.98 -19.25 5.20
N ALA A 18 -8.93 -19.99 5.59
CA ALA A 18 -7.83 -20.36 4.70
C ALA A 18 -8.27 -21.25 3.52
N LEU A 19 -9.19 -22.20 3.75
CA LEU A 19 -9.72 -23.05 2.68
C LEU A 19 -10.55 -22.25 1.69
N ARG A 20 -11.42 -21.37 2.20
CA ARG A 20 -12.24 -20.47 1.38
C ARG A 20 -11.37 -19.52 0.55
N LEU A 21 -10.28 -19.02 1.13
CA LEU A 21 -9.29 -18.21 0.42
C LEU A 21 -8.65 -18.98 -0.74
N LYS A 22 -8.28 -20.25 -0.53
CA LYS A 22 -7.74 -21.12 -1.59
C LYS A 22 -8.75 -21.34 -2.72
N ILE A 23 -10.02 -21.52 -2.41
CA ILE A 23 -11.09 -21.64 -3.42
C ILE A 23 -11.21 -20.33 -4.23
N LEU A 24 -11.14 -19.17 -3.58
CA LEU A 24 -11.18 -17.87 -4.27
C LEU A 24 -9.98 -17.67 -5.20
N PHE A 25 -8.77 -18.11 -4.81
CA PHE A 25 -7.61 -18.05 -5.70
C PHE A 25 -7.73 -19.00 -6.90
N ASN A 26 -8.29 -20.20 -6.69
CA ASN A 26 -8.58 -21.09 -7.82
C ASN A 26 -9.60 -20.46 -8.77
N LEU A 27 -10.64 -19.84 -8.23
CA LEU A 27 -11.62 -19.09 -9.04
C LEU A 27 -10.93 -17.96 -9.81
N TYR A 28 -10.08 -17.15 -9.16
CA TYR A 28 -9.31 -16.09 -9.79
C TYR A 28 -8.53 -16.57 -11.02
N ASN A 29 -7.86 -17.72 -10.91
CA ASN A 29 -7.06 -18.30 -12.00
C ASN A 29 -7.91 -18.79 -13.18
N LEU A 30 -9.18 -19.12 -12.97
CA LEU A 30 -10.10 -19.58 -14.01
C LEU A 30 -10.81 -18.43 -14.75
N LEU A 31 -10.76 -17.21 -14.21
CA LEU A 31 -11.41 -16.07 -14.83
C LEU A 31 -10.56 -15.52 -15.96
N GLU A 32 -11.18 -15.16 -17.08
CA GLU A 32 -10.52 -14.45 -18.19
C GLU A 32 -10.74 -12.94 -18.11
N ASN A 33 -11.88 -12.51 -17.55
CA ASN A 33 -12.24 -11.11 -17.43
C ASN A 33 -11.37 -10.40 -16.37
N PRO A 34 -10.65 -9.33 -16.73
CA PRO A 34 -9.74 -8.64 -15.80
C PRO A 34 -10.42 -7.98 -14.60
N TYR A 35 -11.59 -7.36 -14.79
CA TYR A 35 -12.32 -6.72 -13.70
C TYR A 35 -12.92 -7.76 -12.75
N SER A 36 -13.41 -8.89 -13.27
CA SER A 36 -13.85 -10.01 -12.42
C SER A 36 -12.71 -10.58 -11.57
N ARG A 37 -11.49 -10.65 -12.11
CA ARG A 37 -10.30 -11.03 -11.34
C ARG A 37 -10.04 -10.07 -10.18
N PHE A 38 -10.07 -8.76 -10.42
CA PHE A 38 -9.98 -7.75 -9.37
C PHE A 38 -11.05 -7.93 -8.29
N PHE A 39 -12.32 -8.07 -8.68
CA PHE A 39 -13.41 -8.24 -7.73
C PHE A 39 -13.22 -9.46 -6.83
N VAL A 40 -12.86 -10.61 -7.42
CA VAL A 40 -12.59 -11.84 -6.65
C VAL A 40 -11.39 -11.65 -5.73
N TYR A 41 -10.35 -10.94 -6.18
CA TYR A 41 -9.20 -10.60 -5.35
C TYR A 41 -9.58 -9.72 -4.15
N MET A 42 -10.42 -8.69 -4.35
CA MET A 42 -10.91 -7.86 -3.24
C MET A 42 -11.75 -8.66 -2.24
N LYS A 43 -12.56 -9.63 -2.70
CA LYS A 43 -13.28 -10.55 -1.81
C LYS A 43 -12.32 -11.46 -1.04
N ALA A 44 -11.27 -11.96 -1.70
CA ALA A 44 -10.22 -12.74 -1.06
C ALA A 44 -9.46 -11.95 0.02
N LEU A 45 -9.13 -10.69 -0.26
CA LEU A 45 -8.47 -9.78 0.68
C LEU A 45 -9.33 -9.51 1.91
N ASN A 46 -10.61 -9.14 1.71
CA ASN A 46 -11.55 -8.93 2.80
C ASN A 46 -11.78 -10.21 3.64
N LEU A 47 -11.86 -11.37 2.99
CA LEU A 47 -11.95 -12.65 3.70
C LEU A 47 -10.69 -12.92 4.53
N ALA A 48 -9.51 -12.58 4.02
CA ALA A 48 -8.26 -12.79 4.74
C ALA A 48 -8.16 -11.90 5.98
N VAL A 49 -8.57 -10.63 5.88
CA VAL A 49 -8.67 -9.69 7.00
C VAL A 49 -9.66 -10.21 8.05
N ASN A 50 -10.89 -10.49 7.65
CA ASN A 50 -11.94 -10.95 8.58
C ASN A 50 -11.61 -12.32 9.20
N GLY A 51 -10.93 -13.17 8.44
CA GLY A 51 -10.50 -14.50 8.87
C GLY A 51 -9.20 -14.54 9.65
N LYS A 52 -8.50 -13.40 9.83
CA LYS A 52 -7.16 -13.29 10.43
C LYS A 52 -6.14 -14.23 9.79
N VAL A 53 -6.24 -14.45 8.48
CA VAL A 53 -5.35 -15.31 7.68
C VAL A 53 -4.57 -14.50 6.64
N THR A 54 -4.24 -13.25 6.99
CA THR A 54 -3.56 -12.27 6.13
C THR A 54 -2.17 -12.73 5.68
N GLU A 55 -1.49 -13.56 6.47
CA GLU A 55 -0.23 -14.21 6.13
C GLU A 55 -0.25 -14.97 4.79
N ASN A 56 -1.42 -15.51 4.39
CA ASN A 56 -1.56 -16.25 3.13
C ASN A 56 -1.67 -15.34 1.90
N ILE A 57 -2.07 -14.07 2.09
CA ILE A 57 -2.21 -13.11 0.98
C ILE A 57 -1.03 -12.15 0.87
N VAL A 58 -0.28 -11.90 1.95
CA VAL A 58 0.92 -11.02 1.93
C VAL A 58 1.89 -11.30 0.76
N PRO A 59 2.19 -12.56 0.37
CA PRO A 59 3.09 -12.83 -0.76
C PRO A 59 2.60 -12.28 -2.09
N SER A 60 1.28 -12.15 -2.31
CA SER A 60 0.73 -11.65 -3.57
C SER A 60 0.94 -10.15 -3.76
N PHE A 61 1.15 -9.39 -2.68
CA PHE A 61 1.34 -7.94 -2.75
C PHE A 61 2.61 -7.55 -3.53
N LYS A 62 3.63 -8.43 -3.57
CA LYS A 62 4.84 -8.22 -4.39
C LYS A 62 4.54 -8.16 -5.89
N LYS A 63 3.44 -8.78 -6.33
CA LYS A 63 3.00 -8.81 -7.74
C LYS A 63 1.93 -7.78 -8.05
N MET A 64 1.62 -6.88 -7.11
CA MET A 64 0.51 -5.94 -7.26
C MET A 64 0.65 -5.03 -8.48
N ASP A 65 1.87 -4.60 -8.81
CA ASP A 65 2.13 -3.77 -10.00
C ASP A 65 1.85 -4.53 -11.32
N SER A 66 1.94 -5.88 -11.34
CA SER A 66 1.49 -6.69 -12.47
C SER A 66 -0.04 -6.74 -12.51
N PHE A 67 -0.65 -7.03 -11.38
CA PHE A 67 -2.10 -7.17 -11.26
C PHE A 67 -2.85 -5.89 -11.63
N LEU A 68 -2.36 -4.72 -11.20
CA LEU A 68 -2.96 -3.44 -11.55
C LEU A 68 -2.94 -3.17 -13.06
N ARG A 69 -1.85 -3.54 -13.75
CA ARG A 69 -1.74 -3.44 -15.20
C ARG A 69 -2.69 -4.39 -15.91
N GLU A 70 -2.89 -5.58 -15.35
CA GLU A 70 -3.80 -6.59 -15.90
C GLU A 70 -5.27 -6.20 -15.69
N TRP A 71 -5.66 -5.78 -14.48
CA TRP A 71 -7.05 -5.54 -14.09
C TRP A 71 -7.67 -4.30 -14.73
N ASN A 72 -6.85 -3.32 -15.15
CA ASN A 72 -7.30 -2.07 -15.76
C ASN A 72 -8.43 -1.37 -14.96
N VAL A 73 -8.22 -1.22 -13.66
CA VAL A 73 -9.19 -0.69 -12.69
C VAL A 73 -9.09 0.83 -12.54
N GLY A 74 -10.20 1.49 -12.24
CA GLY A 74 -10.25 2.93 -12.03
C GLY A 74 -9.57 3.38 -10.74
N ILE A 75 -9.33 4.69 -10.62
CA ILE A 75 -8.61 5.30 -9.48
C ILE A 75 -9.31 5.01 -8.14
N LYS A 76 -10.65 5.00 -8.11
CA LYS A 76 -11.44 4.70 -6.90
C LYS A 76 -11.21 3.28 -6.38
N ASP A 77 -11.18 2.30 -7.28
CA ASP A 77 -10.93 0.90 -6.94
C ASP A 77 -9.49 0.68 -6.49
N GLN A 78 -8.53 1.35 -7.14
CA GLN A 78 -7.12 1.33 -6.73
C GLN A 78 -6.93 1.92 -5.33
N ARG A 79 -7.65 3.00 -5.02
CA ARG A 79 -7.63 3.66 -3.72
C ARG A 79 -8.09 2.71 -2.60
N GLU A 80 -9.23 2.04 -2.78
CA GLU A 80 -9.72 1.05 -1.80
C GLU A 80 -8.71 -0.10 -1.61
N LEU A 81 -8.15 -0.61 -2.71
CA LEU A 81 -7.17 -1.68 -2.70
C LEU A 81 -5.91 -1.29 -1.93
N PHE A 82 -5.32 -0.13 -2.22
CA PHE A 82 -4.08 0.32 -1.58
C PHE A 82 -4.26 0.53 -0.08
N LEU A 83 -5.37 1.14 0.33
CA LEU A 83 -5.69 1.35 1.74
C LEU A 83 -5.86 0.01 2.48
N THR A 84 -6.55 -0.93 1.87
CA THR A 84 -6.76 -2.25 2.48
C THR A 84 -5.44 -3.01 2.63
N ILE A 85 -4.56 -2.94 1.63
CA ILE A 85 -3.24 -3.58 1.69
C ILE A 85 -2.36 -2.93 2.76
N SER A 86 -2.31 -1.60 2.84
CA SER A 86 -1.51 -0.91 3.86
C SER A 86 -1.95 -1.32 5.26
N ASN A 87 -3.27 -1.38 5.50
CA ASN A 87 -3.82 -1.80 6.79
C ASN A 87 -3.42 -3.25 7.15
N VAL A 88 -3.44 -4.16 6.18
CA VAL A 88 -2.97 -5.54 6.37
C VAL A 88 -1.48 -5.58 6.70
N LEU A 89 -0.66 -4.75 6.05
CA LEU A 89 0.78 -4.73 6.25
C LEU A 89 1.19 -4.02 7.54
N THR A 90 0.43 -3.03 8.03
CA THR A 90 0.69 -2.38 9.33
C THR A 90 0.55 -3.33 10.51
N GLU A 91 -0.31 -4.34 10.42
CA GLU A 91 -0.43 -5.37 11.47
C GLU A 91 0.84 -6.22 11.60
N ASN A 92 1.68 -6.27 10.56
CA ASN A 92 2.89 -7.08 10.54
C ASN A 92 4.14 -6.21 10.70
N LYS A 93 4.80 -6.31 11.86
CA LYS A 93 5.96 -5.47 12.23
C LYS A 93 7.14 -5.55 11.24
N SER A 94 7.29 -6.65 10.51
CA SER A 94 8.37 -6.81 9.52
C SER A 94 8.10 -6.14 8.18
N SER A 95 6.88 -5.65 7.94
CA SER A 95 6.43 -5.13 6.64
C SER A 95 6.13 -3.63 6.66
N ALA A 96 6.60 -2.88 7.67
CA ALA A 96 6.34 -1.45 7.81
C ALA A 96 6.76 -0.63 6.57
N LYS A 97 7.90 -0.97 5.95
CA LYS A 97 8.40 -0.37 4.71
C LYS A 97 7.45 -0.57 3.53
N ASP A 98 6.95 -1.79 3.36
CA ASP A 98 6.01 -2.13 2.29
C ASP A 98 4.65 -1.46 2.53
N SER A 99 4.18 -1.42 3.79
CA SER A 99 2.96 -0.70 4.16
C SER A 99 3.04 0.77 3.75
N PHE A 100 4.12 1.45 4.13
CA PHE A 100 4.36 2.85 3.77
C PHE A 100 4.40 3.08 2.25
N LYS A 101 5.01 2.14 1.50
CA LYS A 101 5.02 2.20 0.04
C LYS A 101 3.63 2.10 -0.57
N PHE A 102 2.74 1.25 -0.03
CA PHE A 102 1.35 1.18 -0.50
C PHE A 102 0.53 2.41 -0.09
N LEU A 103 0.84 2.97 1.07
CA LEU A 103 0.16 4.17 1.58
C LEU A 103 0.51 5.43 0.78
N THR A 104 1.77 5.57 0.36
CA THR A 104 2.16 6.65 -0.57
C THR A 104 1.48 6.50 -1.94
N LYS A 105 1.30 5.26 -2.43
CA LYS A 105 0.49 4.98 -3.63
C LYS A 105 -0.98 5.36 -3.43
N TYR A 106 -1.56 5.05 -2.27
CA TYR A 106 -2.92 5.47 -1.90
C TYR A 106 -3.06 7.00 -1.94
N LEU A 107 -2.15 7.73 -1.28
CA LEU A 107 -2.19 9.19 -1.26
C LEU A 107 -2.01 9.80 -2.66
N ALA A 108 -1.18 9.18 -3.51
CA ALA A 108 -1.01 9.60 -4.90
C ALA A 108 -2.32 9.50 -5.72
N THR A 109 -3.25 8.62 -5.35
CA THR A 109 -4.58 8.52 -6.02
C THR A 109 -5.48 9.73 -5.81
N PHE A 110 -5.12 10.67 -4.93
CA PHE A 110 -5.85 11.91 -4.68
C PHE A 110 -5.27 13.11 -5.43
N SER A 111 -4.19 12.93 -6.19
CA SER A 111 -3.59 14.02 -6.96
C SER A 111 -4.56 14.50 -8.05
N GLY A 112 -5.05 15.74 -7.91
CA GLY A 112 -5.99 16.36 -8.84
C GLY A 112 -7.47 16.10 -8.54
N GLU A 113 -7.79 15.45 -7.41
CA GLU A 113 -9.16 15.29 -6.92
C GLU A 113 -9.65 16.56 -6.22
N ASP A 114 -10.97 16.67 -6.04
CA ASP A 114 -11.59 17.81 -5.38
C ASP A 114 -11.33 17.83 -3.87
N ALA A 115 -11.45 19.01 -3.26
CA ALA A 115 -11.14 19.23 -1.84
C ALA A 115 -12.03 18.42 -0.87
N HIS A 116 -13.22 17.99 -1.30
CA HIS A 116 -14.11 17.14 -0.50
C HIS A 116 -13.59 15.70 -0.50
N THR A 117 -13.21 15.16 -1.66
CA THR A 117 -12.59 13.83 -1.79
C THR A 117 -11.23 13.75 -1.09
N MET A 118 -10.44 14.84 -1.12
CA MET A 118 -9.18 14.92 -0.38
C MET A 118 -9.36 14.91 1.15
N GLY A 119 -10.56 15.26 1.66
CA GLY A 119 -10.87 15.23 3.08
C GLY A 119 -10.73 13.84 3.71
N GLU A 120 -11.10 12.80 2.96
CA GLU A 120 -11.04 11.39 3.40
C GLU A 120 -9.61 10.91 3.63
N ALA A 121 -8.64 11.43 2.86
CA ALA A 121 -7.23 11.06 2.96
C ALA A 121 -6.49 11.77 4.11
N LYS A 122 -7.03 12.84 4.69
CA LYS A 122 -6.31 13.67 5.66
C LYS A 122 -5.94 12.92 6.93
N GLU A 123 -6.89 12.18 7.50
CA GLU A 123 -6.64 11.44 8.74
C GLU A 123 -5.62 10.33 8.54
N GLU A 124 -5.73 9.59 7.44
CA GLU A 124 -4.78 8.53 7.10
C GLU A 124 -3.41 9.10 6.74
N ALA A 125 -3.34 10.23 6.04
CA ALA A 125 -2.07 10.94 5.77
C ALA A 125 -1.38 11.40 7.06
N VAL A 126 -2.13 11.98 8.00
CA VAL A 126 -1.59 12.41 9.31
C VAL A 126 -1.07 11.21 10.09
N ARG A 127 -1.83 10.10 10.15
CA ARG A 127 -1.40 8.87 10.80
C ARG A 127 -0.10 8.34 10.19
N THR A 128 -0.03 8.32 8.85
CA THR A 128 1.14 7.91 8.08
C THR A 128 2.38 8.70 8.46
N ILE A 129 2.27 10.04 8.49
CA ILE A 129 3.40 10.91 8.80
C ILE A 129 3.89 10.67 10.24
N ILE A 130 2.96 10.52 11.18
CA ILE A 130 3.29 10.22 12.58
C ILE A 130 4.04 8.88 12.70
N GLU A 131 3.55 7.84 12.03
CA GLU A 131 4.20 6.52 12.03
C GLU A 131 5.57 6.54 11.36
N PHE A 132 5.70 7.26 10.24
CA PHE A 132 6.96 7.42 9.52
C PHE A 132 8.01 8.14 10.38
N VAL A 133 7.65 9.26 11.02
CA VAL A 133 8.57 10.02 11.90
C VAL A 133 9.00 9.17 13.11
N LYS A 134 8.14 8.28 13.61
CA LYS A 134 8.45 7.38 14.72
C LYS A 134 9.31 6.18 14.32
N ALA A 135 9.52 5.93 13.03
CA ALA A 135 10.24 4.76 12.52
C ALA A 135 11.67 5.15 12.08
N PRO A 136 12.67 5.10 12.99
CA PRO A 136 14.05 5.52 12.68
C PRO A 136 14.72 4.68 11.58
N ASP A 137 14.25 3.45 11.35
CA ASP A 137 14.74 2.51 10.33
C ASP A 137 14.24 2.81 8.90
N MET A 138 13.27 3.71 8.77
CA MET A 138 12.77 4.24 7.50
C MET A 138 13.72 5.29 6.92
N PHE A 139 14.50 5.96 7.77
CA PHE A 139 15.49 6.95 7.36
C PHE A 139 16.82 6.26 7.02
N GLN A 140 16.93 5.67 5.82
CA GLN A 140 18.22 5.24 5.32
C GLN A 140 18.96 6.42 4.71
N CYS A 141 19.61 7.22 5.56
CA CYS A 141 20.78 7.98 5.12
C CYS A 141 21.87 6.93 4.83
N TYR A 142 22.32 6.85 3.58
CA TYR A 142 23.45 6.00 3.21
C TYR A 142 24.65 6.43 4.08
N ALA A 143 24.92 5.67 5.14
CA ALA A 143 26.10 5.86 5.95
C ALA A 143 27.29 5.57 5.04
N TRP A 144 27.94 6.64 4.58
CA TRP A 144 29.25 6.57 3.97
C TRP A 144 30.18 5.87 4.97
N HIS A 145 30.45 4.59 4.77
CA HIS A 145 31.57 3.94 5.43
C HIS A 145 32.83 4.57 4.86
N GLY A 146 33.33 5.58 5.56
CA GLY A 146 34.62 6.21 5.29
C GLY A 146 35.73 5.18 5.45
N SER A 147 36.23 4.67 4.31
CA SER A 147 37.66 4.47 4.22
C SER A 147 38.25 5.87 4.06
N ILE A 148 38.86 6.36 5.15
CA ILE A 148 39.60 7.61 5.17
C ILE A 148 40.75 7.41 4.19
N ASN A 149 40.63 7.95 2.96
CA ASN A 149 41.70 8.56 2.15
C ASN A 149 41.17 8.83 0.72
N ASN A 150 41.26 10.11 0.32
CA ASN A 150 40.87 10.72 -0.96
C ASN A 150 39.39 11.01 -1.21
N LEU A 151 38.97 12.19 -0.74
CA LEU A 151 37.93 13.00 -1.38
C LEU A 151 38.35 13.35 -2.83
N PRO A 152 37.39 13.37 -3.77
CA PRO A 152 36.86 14.68 -4.12
C PRO A 152 35.38 14.78 -3.76
N ILE A 153 35.01 15.99 -3.37
CA ILE A 153 33.68 16.44 -2.97
C ILE A 153 32.67 16.08 -4.07
N GLY A 154 31.75 15.18 -3.76
CA GLY A 154 30.73 14.65 -4.69
C GLY A 154 29.36 14.56 -4.03
N ILE A 155 28.69 15.72 -4.00
CA ILE A 155 27.24 15.97 -4.07
C ILE A 155 26.32 14.74 -3.91
N CYS A 156 25.51 14.72 -2.84
CA CYS A 156 24.31 13.88 -2.76
C CYS A 156 23.32 14.25 -3.89
N PRO A 157 22.86 13.30 -4.72
CA PRO A 157 21.78 13.58 -5.65
C PRO A 157 20.44 13.48 -4.91
N TYR A 158 19.99 14.59 -4.32
CA TYR A 158 18.56 14.83 -4.09
C TYR A 158 18.06 15.83 -5.14
N THR A 159 17.93 15.32 -6.35
CA THR A 159 17.18 15.91 -7.47
C THR A 159 16.72 14.68 -8.27
N GLU A 160 15.46 14.26 -8.23
CA GLU A 160 14.29 15.00 -8.66
C GLU A 160 13.08 14.67 -7.78
N ALA A 161 12.65 15.62 -6.95
CA ALA A 161 11.27 15.69 -6.50
C ALA A 161 10.72 16.99 -7.09
N GLY A 162 9.82 16.87 -8.06
CA GLY A 162 8.94 17.95 -8.48
C GLY A 162 8.34 18.57 -7.23
N GLY A 163 8.74 19.81 -6.98
CA GLY A 163 8.61 20.42 -5.68
C GLY A 163 7.18 20.75 -5.34
N ILE A 164 6.83 20.57 -4.07
CA ILE A 164 5.92 21.45 -3.34
C ILE A 164 6.39 21.48 -1.88
N THR A 165 6.83 22.67 -1.45
CA THR A 165 6.87 23.21 -0.08
C THR A 165 7.86 22.65 0.94
N SER A 166 9.06 23.22 0.93
CA SER A 166 10.00 23.29 2.08
C SER A 166 9.96 24.66 2.77
N GLU A 167 8.81 25.34 2.81
CA GLU A 167 8.72 26.75 3.22
C GLU A 167 8.05 26.98 4.59
N LEU A 168 7.89 25.95 5.43
CA LEU A 168 7.23 26.06 6.74
C LEU A 168 8.14 25.94 7.97
N PHE A 169 9.44 25.72 7.80
CA PHE A 169 10.40 25.72 8.92
C PHE A 169 11.43 26.85 8.76
N ARG A 170 10.96 28.10 8.84
CA ARG A 170 11.82 29.24 9.16
C ARG A 170 11.30 29.92 10.42
N THR A 171 11.52 29.27 11.56
CA THR A 171 11.42 29.90 12.88
C THR A 171 12.83 30.07 13.45
N SER A 172 13.31 31.31 13.38
CA SER A 172 14.01 32.03 14.45
C SER A 172 14.74 31.23 15.54
N SER A 173 16.07 31.28 15.56
CA SER A 173 16.84 31.68 16.76
C SER A 173 18.34 31.81 16.49
N THR A 174 18.85 33.01 16.81
CA THR A 174 20.15 33.41 17.43
C THR A 174 21.46 32.99 16.74
N ASP A 175 22.46 33.87 16.56
CA ASP A 175 22.92 35.02 17.37
C ASP A 175 22.66 36.44 16.83
#